data_AF-A0A1I7YRJ9-F1
#
_entry.id   AF-A0A1I7YRJ9-F1
#
_cell.length_a   1.000
_cell.length_b   1.000
_cell.length_c   1.000
_cell.angle_alpha   90.00
_cell.angle_beta   90.00
_cell.angle_gamma   90.00
#
_symmetry.space_group_name_H-M   'P 1'
#
loop_
_entity.id
_entity.type
_entity.pdbx_description
1 polymer ?
#
loop_
_entity_poly.entity_id
_entity_poly.type
_entity_poly.pdbx_seq_one_letter_code
_entity_poly.pdbx_strand_id
1 'polypeptide(L)'
;MPQLPSTSEEACLVCGAPSHGVHFRVISCRACAAFFRRSLDCSNLYKCRRLIKNCDVSKNAKHNCRFCRFQKCKRVGMRYQGTLPHSSPQSACAQSPTMAALAADPPGAVVAATGGLSLHQLVNSGASRLAFKVKSTNNNEYRLKPVYGFVEPGASSPLEITRLNGQPKEDKFVVQFVEVPADATDSQAPFKAGGQQGEVVIPVKAE
;
A
#
# COMPACT_ATOMS: atom_id res chain seq x y z
N MET A 1 -19.01 -13.65 52.52
CA MET A 1 -19.97 -13.42 51.42
C MET A 1 -19.45 -14.17 50.21
N PRO A 2 -20.15 -15.19 49.68
CA PRO A 2 -19.64 -15.95 48.54
C PRO A 2 -19.76 -15.08 47.28
N GLN A 3 -18.65 -14.93 46.56
CA GLN A 3 -18.59 -14.22 45.28
C GLN A 3 -19.23 -15.09 44.18
N LEU A 4 -20.07 -14.45 43.37
CA LEU A 4 -20.79 -15.02 42.23
C LEU A 4 -19.81 -15.44 41.11
N PRO A 5 -20.02 -16.55 40.38
CA PRO A 5 -19.12 -17.00 39.32
C PRO A 5 -19.21 -16.08 38.09
N SER A 6 -18.08 -15.47 37.71
CA SER A 6 -17.93 -14.70 36.46
C SER A 6 -17.66 -15.65 35.29
N THR A 7 -18.70 -16.30 34.76
CA THR A 7 -18.60 -17.10 33.53
C THR A 7 -19.48 -16.52 32.42
N SER A 8 -18.86 -15.71 31.56
CA SER A 8 -19.09 -15.76 30.11
C SER A 8 -17.93 -15.07 29.39
N GLU A 9 -17.09 -15.86 28.72
CA GLU A 9 -16.18 -15.34 27.69
C GLU A 9 -17.03 -14.84 26.51
N GLU A 10 -17.62 -13.64 26.65
CA GLU A 10 -18.56 -13.13 25.66
C GLU A 10 -17.89 -12.98 24.29
N ALA A 11 -18.58 -13.37 23.21
CA ALA A 11 -18.03 -13.27 21.86
C ALA A 11 -18.22 -11.86 21.29
N CYS A 12 -17.23 -11.40 20.52
CA CYS A 12 -17.29 -10.15 19.78
C CYS A 12 -18.50 -10.13 18.82
N LEU A 13 -19.42 -9.18 19.00
CA LEU A 13 -20.63 -9.09 18.17
C LEU A 13 -20.35 -8.78 16.69
N VAL A 14 -19.14 -8.31 16.37
CA VAL A 14 -18.70 -8.05 14.99
C VAL A 14 -18.15 -9.30 14.29
N CYS A 15 -17.23 -10.04 14.91
CA CYS A 15 -16.54 -11.16 14.22
C CYS A 15 -16.64 -12.51 14.94
N GLY A 16 -17.24 -12.59 16.13
CA GLY A 16 -17.34 -13.82 16.91
C GLY A 16 -16.03 -14.29 17.56
N ALA A 17 -14.95 -13.50 17.49
CA ALA A 17 -13.73 -13.77 18.27
C ALA A 17 -13.97 -13.52 19.77
N PRO A 18 -13.18 -14.10 20.68
CA PRO A 18 -13.26 -13.79 22.11
C PRO A 18 -13.21 -12.28 22.35
N SER A 19 -14.22 -11.73 23.03
CA SER A 19 -14.23 -10.32 23.39
C SER A 19 -13.30 -10.07 24.57
N HIS A 20 -12.91 -8.81 24.74
CA HIS A 20 -12.13 -8.37 25.90
C HIS A 20 -12.96 -7.36 26.72
N GLY A 21 -14.28 -7.45 26.63
CA GLY A 21 -15.24 -6.50 27.20
C GLY A 21 -15.86 -5.55 26.17
N VAL A 22 -16.36 -4.43 26.68
CA VAL A 22 -17.13 -3.45 25.91
C VAL A 22 -16.21 -2.37 25.34
N HIS A 23 -16.25 -2.18 24.03
CA HIS A 23 -15.60 -1.06 23.34
C HIS A 23 -16.59 -0.34 22.44
N PHE A 24 -16.57 0.99 22.45
CA PHE A 24 -17.50 1.82 21.67
C PHE A 24 -18.97 1.40 21.87
N ARG A 25 -19.35 1.12 23.14
CA ARG A 25 -20.68 0.68 23.59
C ARG A 25 -21.11 -0.74 23.19
N VAL A 26 -20.22 -1.55 22.59
CA VAL A 26 -20.55 -2.91 22.14
C VAL A 26 -19.50 -3.91 22.62
N ILE A 27 -19.94 -5.10 23.03
CA ILE A 27 -19.05 -6.24 23.30
C ILE A 27 -18.27 -6.58 22.03
N SER A 28 -16.97 -6.35 22.06
CA SER A 28 -16.12 -6.52 20.88
C SER A 28 -14.70 -6.92 21.25
N CYS A 29 -14.00 -7.54 20.29
CA CYS A 29 -12.58 -7.83 20.46
C CYS A 29 -11.74 -6.57 20.19
N ARG A 30 -10.53 -6.52 20.76
CA ARG A 30 -9.56 -5.42 20.55
C ARG A 30 -9.32 -5.10 19.07
N ALA A 31 -9.29 -6.13 18.22
CA ALA A 31 -9.11 -5.96 16.79
C ALA A 31 -10.28 -5.23 16.10
N CYS A 32 -11.53 -5.52 16.50
CA CYS A 32 -12.70 -4.82 15.95
C CYS A 32 -12.84 -3.40 16.52
N ALA A 33 -12.49 -3.19 17.78
CA ALA A 33 -12.41 -1.87 18.39
C ALA A 33 -11.39 -0.96 17.68
N ALA A 34 -10.16 -1.45 17.52
CA ALA A 34 -9.11 -0.72 16.79
C ALA A 34 -9.51 -0.48 15.33
N PHE A 35 -10.08 -1.48 14.66
CA PHE A 35 -10.60 -1.32 13.31
C PHE A 35 -11.65 -0.21 13.24
N PHE A 36 -12.67 -0.23 14.10
CA PHE A 36 -13.75 0.77 14.11
C PHE A 36 -13.21 2.18 14.27
N ARG A 37 -12.33 2.42 15.26
CA ARG A 37 -11.70 3.74 15.49
C ARG A 37 -11.00 4.27 14.24
N ARG A 38 -10.19 3.44 13.57
CA ARG A 38 -9.45 3.81 12.35
C ARG A 38 -10.34 4.05 11.14
N SER A 39 -11.56 3.53 11.17
CA SER A 39 -12.50 3.59 10.07
C SER A 39 -13.46 4.77 10.14
N LEU A 40 -13.52 5.49 11.26
CA LEU A 40 -14.42 6.64 11.43
C LEU A 40 -14.22 7.70 10.34
N ASP A 41 -12.97 8.08 10.06
CA ASP A 41 -12.66 9.18 9.13
C ASP A 41 -12.57 8.77 7.65
N CYS A 42 -12.56 7.46 7.37
CA CYS A 42 -12.27 6.96 6.03
C CYS A 42 -13.17 5.82 5.57
N SER A 43 -14.31 5.65 6.23
CA SER A 43 -15.27 4.62 5.86
C SER A 43 -15.76 4.74 4.42
N ASN A 44 -15.79 5.97 3.87
CA ASN A 44 -16.16 6.27 2.49
C ASN A 44 -15.18 5.69 1.45
N LEU A 45 -13.93 5.37 1.84
CA LEU A 45 -12.93 4.76 0.95
C LEU A 45 -13.10 3.25 0.80
N TYR A 46 -13.90 2.60 1.65
CA TYR A 46 -14.00 1.14 1.62
C TYR A 46 -14.96 0.68 0.54
N LYS A 47 -14.42 -0.02 -0.47
CA LYS A 47 -15.22 -0.77 -1.45
C LYS A 47 -15.46 -2.20 -0.96
N CYS A 48 -16.65 -2.74 -1.24
CA CYS A 48 -16.93 -4.14 -0.93
C CYS A 48 -16.05 -5.05 -1.80
N ARG A 49 -15.33 -5.98 -1.18
CA ARG A 49 -14.38 -6.87 -1.86
C ARG A 49 -15.07 -7.73 -2.93
N ARG A 50 -16.28 -8.22 -2.65
CA ARG A 50 -17.06 -9.09 -3.55
C ARG A 50 -18.20 -8.35 -4.24
N LEU A 51 -18.31 -7.02 -4.07
CA LEU A 51 -19.39 -6.17 -4.57
C LEU A 51 -20.83 -6.53 -4.11
N ILE A 52 -21.04 -7.66 -3.42
CA ILE A 52 -22.33 -8.09 -2.86
C ILE A 52 -22.77 -7.34 -1.58
N LYS A 53 -21.88 -6.53 -0.99
CA LYS A 53 -22.10 -5.77 0.27
C LYS A 53 -22.57 -6.61 1.50
N ASN A 54 -22.46 -7.93 1.42
CA ASN A 54 -22.86 -8.88 2.46
C ASN A 54 -21.80 -9.98 2.65
N CYS A 55 -20.52 -9.62 2.66
CA CYS A 55 -19.44 -10.58 2.93
C CYS A 55 -19.54 -11.12 4.36
N ASP A 56 -19.19 -12.40 4.54
CA ASP A 56 -19.01 -12.97 5.88
C ASP A 56 -17.95 -12.20 6.68
N VAL A 57 -18.27 -11.91 7.94
CA VAL A 57 -17.38 -11.25 8.89
C VAL A 57 -17.29 -12.14 10.12
N SER A 58 -16.29 -13.01 10.12
CA SER A 58 -16.03 -14.01 11.14
C SER A 58 -14.56 -14.00 11.56
N LYS A 59 -14.25 -14.66 12.68
CA LYS A 59 -12.88 -14.80 13.20
C LYS A 59 -11.99 -15.66 12.29
N ASN A 60 -12.59 -16.61 11.56
CA ASN A 60 -11.89 -17.57 10.71
C ASN A 60 -11.60 -17.03 9.31
N ALA A 61 -12.24 -15.92 8.93
CA ALA A 61 -11.98 -15.28 7.65
C ALA A 61 -10.58 -14.64 7.62
N LYS A 62 -9.63 -15.25 6.88
CA LYS A 62 -8.26 -14.74 6.67
C LYS A 62 -8.22 -13.24 6.35
N HIS A 63 -9.22 -12.74 5.62
CA HIS A 63 -9.32 -11.33 5.25
C HIS A 63 -10.77 -10.84 5.24
N ASN A 64 -11.24 -10.37 6.40
CA ASN A 64 -12.55 -9.71 6.51
C ASN A 64 -12.66 -8.50 5.58
N CYS A 65 -13.75 -8.43 4.81
CA CYS A 65 -14.02 -7.29 3.93
C CYS A 65 -14.16 -6.00 4.74
N ARG A 66 -13.32 -4.99 4.46
CA ARG A 66 -13.29 -3.72 5.21
C ARG A 66 -14.63 -2.99 5.18
N PHE A 67 -15.28 -2.92 4.01
CA PHE A 67 -16.62 -2.34 3.88
C PHE A 67 -17.62 -3.09 4.76
N CYS A 68 -17.77 -4.41 4.58
CA CYS A 68 -18.78 -5.19 5.31
C CYS A 68 -18.51 -5.24 6.81
N ARG A 69 -17.24 -5.31 7.23
CA ARG A 69 -16.83 -5.26 8.64
C ARG A 69 -17.21 -3.94 9.29
N PHE A 70 -16.95 -2.80 8.63
CA PHE A 70 -17.33 -1.49 9.16
C PHE A 70 -18.85 -1.29 9.19
N GLN A 71 -19.55 -1.74 8.15
CA GLN A 71 -21.02 -1.74 8.17
C GLN A 71 -21.57 -2.60 9.31
N LYS A 72 -20.95 -3.77 9.59
CA LYS A 72 -21.33 -4.60 10.73
C LYS A 72 -21.04 -3.91 12.07
N CYS A 73 -19.89 -3.25 12.24
CA CYS A 73 -19.62 -2.42 13.43
C CYS A 73 -20.72 -1.40 13.70
N LYS A 74 -21.18 -0.68 12.67
CA LYS A 74 -22.29 0.27 12.79
C LYS A 74 -23.62 -0.43 13.11
N ARG A 75 -23.90 -1.56 12.44
CA ARG A 75 -25.13 -2.35 12.64
C ARG A 75 -25.28 -2.89 14.06
N VAL A 76 -24.18 -3.31 14.68
CA VAL A 76 -24.19 -3.76 16.09
C VAL A 76 -24.18 -2.61 17.10
N GLY A 77 -24.16 -1.35 16.62
CA GLY A 77 -24.28 -0.18 17.48
C GLY A 77 -22.97 0.43 17.95
N MET A 78 -21.82 0.13 17.33
CA MET A 78 -20.56 0.79 17.70
C MET A 78 -20.66 2.29 17.40
N ARG A 79 -20.42 3.14 18.41
CA ARG A 79 -20.49 4.61 18.30
C ARG A 79 -19.34 5.26 19.06
N TYR A 80 -18.83 6.37 18.51
CA TYR A 80 -17.86 7.23 19.18
C TYR A 80 -18.60 8.34 19.93
N GLN A 81 -18.27 8.57 21.21
CA GLN A 81 -18.91 9.59 22.05
C GLN A 81 -17.91 10.61 22.63
N GLY A 82 -16.66 10.63 22.13
CA GLY A 82 -15.69 11.67 22.48
C GLY A 82 -15.69 12.79 21.46
N THR A 83 -15.21 13.97 21.84
CA THR A 83 -14.51 14.85 20.88
C THR A 83 -13.30 14.05 20.39
N LEU A 84 -13.05 14.00 19.09
CA LEU A 84 -11.79 13.43 18.60
C LEU A 84 -10.68 14.29 19.21
N PRO A 85 -9.77 13.77 20.07
CA PRO A 85 -8.57 14.52 20.38
C PRO A 85 -7.90 14.83 19.05
N HIS A 86 -7.55 16.10 18.85
CA HIS A 86 -7.04 16.66 17.61
C HIS A 86 -5.60 16.18 17.32
N SER A 87 -5.33 14.88 17.46
CA SER A 87 -4.16 14.21 16.92
C SER A 87 -4.51 13.71 15.52
N SER A 88 -4.35 14.61 14.53
CA SER A 88 -4.13 14.35 13.10
C SER A 88 -4.70 13.03 12.52
N PRO A 89 -5.87 13.07 11.85
CA PRO A 89 -6.51 11.89 11.27
C PRO A 89 -5.99 11.56 9.86
N GLN A 90 -4.72 11.15 9.71
CA GLN A 90 -4.19 10.82 8.37
C GLN A 90 -3.53 9.45 8.17
N SER A 91 -3.33 8.60 9.19
CA SER A 91 -2.48 7.40 9.00
C SER A 91 -3.14 6.03 9.25
N ALA A 92 -4.47 5.94 9.27
CA ALA A 92 -5.11 4.70 9.72
C ALA A 92 -5.96 3.95 8.68
N CYS A 93 -6.26 4.56 7.54
CA CYS A 93 -7.27 4.04 6.63
C CYS A 93 -6.81 3.66 5.22
N ALA A 94 -5.67 4.12 4.74
CA ALA A 94 -4.88 3.30 3.84
C ALA A 94 -4.33 2.15 4.72
N GLN A 95 -4.50 0.86 4.43
CA GLN A 95 -3.47 0.13 3.70
C GLN A 95 -2.09 0.70 4.04
N SER A 96 -1.23 -0.05 4.69
CA SER A 96 0.20 0.24 4.59
C SER A 96 0.63 -0.17 3.18
N PRO A 97 0.80 0.74 2.20
CA PRO A 97 2.06 0.72 1.51
C PRO A 97 3.07 1.25 2.53
N THR A 98 4.22 0.62 2.68
CA THR A 98 5.44 1.39 2.90
C THR A 98 5.34 2.56 1.92
N MET A 99 5.19 3.80 2.39
CA MET A 99 5.05 4.97 1.52
C MET A 99 6.31 4.98 0.65
N ALA A 100 6.23 4.39 -0.54
CA ALA A 100 7.29 4.50 -1.51
C ALA A 100 7.24 5.96 -1.93
N ALA A 101 8.24 6.73 -1.50
CA ALA A 101 8.36 8.13 -1.87
C ALA A 101 8.39 8.28 -3.41
N LEU A 102 8.80 7.23 -4.12
CA LEU A 102 8.79 7.12 -5.57
C LEU A 102 7.64 6.23 -6.08
N ALA A 103 6.92 6.70 -7.10
CA ALA A 103 5.95 5.93 -7.87
C ALA A 103 6.30 5.99 -9.37
N ALA A 104 5.84 5.02 -10.17
CA ALA A 104 5.99 5.03 -11.63
C ALA A 104 4.61 5.18 -12.29
N ASP A 105 4.49 6.09 -13.26
CA ASP A 105 3.28 6.34 -14.04
C ASP A 105 3.55 6.28 -15.55
N PRO A 106 2.93 5.37 -16.33
CA PRO A 106 2.03 4.32 -15.85
C PRO A 106 2.77 3.28 -14.99
N PRO A 107 2.09 2.56 -14.08
CA PRO A 107 2.73 1.58 -13.21
C PRO A 107 3.18 0.30 -13.93
N GLY A 108 2.78 0.09 -15.18
CA GLY A 108 3.17 -1.01 -16.04
C GLY A 108 2.86 -0.66 -17.49
N ALA A 109 3.34 -1.47 -18.43
CA ALA A 109 3.14 -1.20 -19.86
C ALA A 109 2.99 -2.48 -20.69
N VAL A 110 2.36 -2.32 -21.85
CA VAL A 110 2.31 -3.35 -22.90
C VAL A 110 2.99 -2.76 -24.13
N VAL A 111 3.96 -3.48 -24.69
CA VAL A 111 4.76 -3.06 -25.85
C VAL A 111 4.71 -4.16 -26.91
N ALA A 112 4.89 -3.81 -28.18
CA ALA A 112 4.96 -4.81 -29.23
C ALA A 112 6.27 -5.61 -29.15
N ALA A 113 6.21 -6.93 -29.37
CA ALA A 113 7.37 -7.81 -29.35
C ALA A 113 8.40 -7.47 -30.44
N THR A 114 7.93 -6.91 -31.57
CA THR A 114 8.76 -6.44 -32.70
C THR A 114 9.50 -5.15 -32.43
N GLY A 115 9.17 -4.44 -31.34
CA GLY A 115 9.82 -3.21 -30.92
C GLY A 115 8.82 -2.12 -30.51
N GLY A 116 9.26 -1.21 -29.66
CA GLY A 116 8.41 -0.12 -29.16
C GLY A 116 9.09 0.72 -28.09
N LEU A 117 8.45 1.83 -27.70
CA LEU A 117 8.90 2.68 -26.62
C LEU A 117 7.80 2.77 -25.57
N SER A 118 8.14 2.43 -24.33
CA SER A 118 7.30 2.72 -23.17
C SER A 118 7.93 3.84 -22.37
N LEU A 119 7.15 4.90 -22.11
CA LEU A 119 7.61 6.06 -21.36
C LEU A 119 6.91 6.06 -20.00
N HIS A 120 7.71 5.99 -18.94
CA HIS A 120 7.25 6.03 -17.55
C HIS A 120 7.73 7.31 -16.88
N GLN A 121 6.95 7.85 -15.96
CA GLN A 121 7.29 9.00 -15.12
C GLN A 121 7.53 8.50 -13.70
N LEU A 122 8.77 8.61 -13.23
CA LEU A 122 9.13 8.33 -11.85
C LEU A 122 8.80 9.57 -11.01
N VAL A 123 7.67 9.54 -10.31
CA VAL A 123 7.13 10.65 -9.53
C VAL A 123 7.60 10.54 -8.09
N ASN A 124 8.34 11.54 -7.60
CA ASN A 124 8.74 11.64 -6.19
C ASN A 124 7.72 12.48 -5.41
N SER A 125 6.88 11.81 -4.62
CA SER A 125 5.93 12.45 -3.70
C SER A 125 6.49 12.63 -2.28
N GLY A 126 7.76 12.28 -2.07
CA GLY A 126 8.46 12.48 -0.80
C GLY A 126 8.94 13.92 -0.58
N ALA A 127 9.48 14.17 0.61
CA ALA A 127 10.04 15.46 1.01
C ALA A 127 11.56 15.58 0.77
N SER A 128 12.21 14.48 0.36
CA SER A 128 13.66 14.40 0.19
C SER A 128 14.03 14.02 -1.25
N ARG A 129 15.21 14.45 -1.67
CA ARG A 129 15.77 14.13 -2.98
C ARG A 129 16.06 12.63 -3.02
N LEU A 130 15.63 11.97 -4.09
CA LEU A 130 15.82 10.53 -4.26
C LEU A 130 16.85 10.28 -5.36
N ALA A 131 17.80 9.38 -5.11
CA ALA A 131 18.54 8.73 -6.18
C ALA A 131 17.81 7.43 -6.55
N PHE A 132 17.79 7.08 -7.84
CA PHE A 132 17.22 5.82 -8.31
C PHE A 132 18.19 5.03 -9.19
N LYS A 133 18.02 3.71 -9.18
CA LYS A 133 18.70 2.72 -10.03
C LYS A 133 17.66 1.78 -10.63
N VAL A 134 17.66 1.66 -11.94
CA VAL A 134 16.77 0.73 -12.66
C VAL A 134 17.51 -0.57 -12.95
N LYS A 135 16.90 -1.70 -12.58
CA LYS A 135 17.33 -3.06 -12.92
C LYS A 135 16.30 -3.69 -13.85
N SER A 136 16.75 -4.40 -14.88
CA SER A 136 15.87 -5.18 -15.78
C SER A 136 16.10 -6.67 -15.58
N THR A 137 15.03 -7.47 -15.72
CA THR A 137 15.14 -8.93 -15.86
C THR A 137 15.74 -9.35 -17.20
N ASN A 138 15.69 -8.47 -18.20
CA ASN A 138 16.13 -8.75 -19.56
C ASN A 138 16.84 -7.52 -20.17
N ASN A 139 18.16 -7.62 -20.28
CA ASN A 139 18.99 -6.54 -20.82
C ASN A 139 19.29 -6.73 -22.32
N ASN A 140 18.96 -7.89 -22.89
CA ASN A 140 19.24 -8.18 -24.29
C ASN A 140 18.23 -7.48 -25.20
N GLU A 141 16.94 -7.63 -24.87
CA GLU A 141 15.82 -7.15 -25.69
C GLU A 141 15.25 -5.80 -25.24
N TYR A 142 15.86 -5.15 -24.25
CA TYR A 142 15.46 -3.81 -23.80
C TYR A 142 16.66 -2.86 -23.69
N ARG A 143 16.38 -1.57 -23.87
CA ARG A 143 17.30 -0.46 -23.58
C ARG A 143 16.57 0.52 -22.66
N LEU A 144 17.27 0.96 -21.62
CA LEU A 144 16.74 1.85 -20.60
C LEU A 144 17.48 3.18 -20.63
N LYS A 145 16.74 4.29 -20.58
CA LYS A 145 17.31 5.63 -20.44
C LYS A 145 16.43 6.48 -19.49
N PRO A 146 16.98 7.05 -18.41
CA PRO A 146 18.28 6.77 -17.80
C PRO A 146 18.26 5.50 -16.90
N VAL A 147 19.42 4.87 -16.67
CA VAL A 147 19.56 3.72 -15.74
C VAL A 147 19.75 4.19 -14.28
N TYR A 148 20.36 5.35 -14.10
CA TYR A 148 20.58 6.02 -12.82
C TYR A 148 20.17 7.47 -12.95
N GLY A 149 19.65 8.05 -11.88
CA GLY A 149 19.29 9.46 -11.87
C GLY A 149 18.85 9.94 -10.50
N PHE A 150 18.46 11.21 -10.46
CA PHE A 150 17.86 11.84 -9.29
C PHE A 150 16.43 12.26 -9.60
N VAL A 151 15.59 12.28 -8.57
CA VAL A 151 14.25 12.88 -8.63
C VAL A 151 14.12 13.83 -7.45
N GLU A 152 13.94 15.12 -7.75
CA GLU A 152 13.72 16.15 -6.74
C GLU A 152 12.38 15.94 -6.02
N PRO A 153 12.23 16.40 -4.76
CA PRO A 153 10.95 16.36 -4.06
C PRO A 153 9.85 17.05 -4.87
N GLY A 154 8.71 16.37 -5.06
CA GLY A 154 7.57 16.90 -5.82
C GLY A 154 7.76 16.94 -7.35
N ALA A 155 8.91 16.48 -7.86
CA ALA A 155 9.19 16.41 -9.29
C ALA A 155 8.98 14.99 -9.85
N SER A 156 9.00 14.88 -11.18
CA SER A 156 9.04 13.59 -11.87
C SER A 156 10.26 13.50 -12.79
N SER A 157 10.77 12.27 -12.97
CA SER A 157 11.84 11.97 -13.91
C SER A 157 11.36 10.98 -14.96
N PRO A 158 11.51 11.27 -16.26
CA PRO A 158 11.12 10.33 -17.32
C PRO A 158 12.08 9.13 -17.36
N LEU A 159 11.51 7.94 -17.48
CA LEU A 159 12.16 6.65 -17.71
C LEU A 159 11.67 6.07 -19.03
N GLU A 160 12.55 6.05 -20.02
CA GLU A 160 12.33 5.49 -21.34
C GLU A 160 12.76 4.02 -21.39
N ILE A 161 11.80 3.15 -21.69
CA ILE A 161 12.00 1.71 -21.87
C ILE A 161 11.80 1.40 -23.34
N THR A 162 12.88 1.28 -24.09
CA THR A 162 12.85 0.89 -25.49
C THR A 162 12.91 -0.63 -25.61
N ARG A 163 11.87 -1.24 -26.16
CA ARG A 163 11.82 -2.65 -26.54
C ARG A 163 12.49 -2.82 -27.90
N LEU A 164 13.41 -3.77 -27.99
CA LEU A 164 14.01 -4.24 -29.24
C LEU A 164 13.21 -5.44 -29.77
N ASN A 165 13.41 -5.73 -31.06
CA ASN A 165 12.82 -6.91 -31.69
C ASN A 165 13.23 -8.19 -30.94
N GLY A 166 12.25 -8.99 -30.56
CA GLY A 166 12.47 -10.19 -29.78
C GLY A 166 11.20 -11.00 -29.56
N GLN A 167 11.27 -12.01 -28.71
CA GLN A 167 10.14 -12.90 -28.47
C GLN A 167 9.10 -12.25 -27.53
N PRO A 168 7.79 -12.50 -27.73
CA PRO A 168 6.76 -12.10 -26.79
C PRO A 168 7.05 -12.68 -25.39
N LYS A 169 7.18 -11.81 -24.39
CA LYS A 169 7.55 -12.18 -23.03
C LYS A 169 7.11 -11.13 -22.01
N GLU A 170 6.78 -11.59 -20.81
CA GLU A 170 6.61 -10.73 -19.65
C GLU A 170 7.95 -10.49 -18.95
N ASP A 171 8.35 -9.23 -18.86
CA ASP A 171 9.56 -8.77 -18.21
C ASP A 171 9.22 -7.77 -17.09
N LYS A 172 10.16 -7.58 -16.15
CA LYS A 172 9.97 -6.71 -14.99
C LYS A 172 11.16 -5.77 -14.83
N PHE A 173 10.86 -4.50 -14.62
CA PHE A 173 11.84 -3.47 -14.29
C PHE A 173 11.70 -3.11 -12.82
N VAL A 174 12.80 -3.18 -12.08
CA VAL A 174 12.86 -2.88 -10.66
C VAL A 174 13.63 -1.58 -10.47
N VAL A 175 12.92 -0.53 -10.08
CA VAL A 175 13.47 0.79 -9.77
C VAL A 175 13.75 0.84 -8.27
N GLN A 176 15.02 0.70 -7.89
CA GLN A 176 15.45 0.85 -6.50
C GLN A 176 15.72 2.33 -6.22
N PHE A 177 15.28 2.84 -5.09
CA PHE A 177 15.50 4.24 -4.71
C PHE A 177 16.00 4.38 -3.27
N VAL A 178 16.67 5.50 -3.03
CA VAL A 178 17.27 5.85 -1.75
C VAL A 178 17.28 7.37 -1.59
N GLU A 179 16.97 7.84 -0.39
CA GLU A 179 17.08 9.26 -0.05
C GLU A 179 18.54 9.69 -0.03
N VAL A 180 18.82 10.81 -0.67
CA VAL A 180 20.16 11.40 -0.77
C VAL A 180 20.09 12.87 -0.35
N PRO A 181 21.18 13.42 0.20
CA PRO A 181 21.23 14.82 0.55
C PRO A 181 21.21 15.69 -0.73
N ALA A 182 20.79 16.95 -0.61
CA ALA A 182 20.55 17.82 -1.77
C ALA A 182 21.84 18.10 -2.57
N ASP A 183 22.99 18.12 -1.89
CA ASP A 183 24.34 18.31 -2.44
C ASP A 183 24.94 17.05 -3.09
N ALA A 184 24.22 15.92 -3.10
CA ALA A 184 24.69 14.71 -3.73
C ALA A 184 24.92 14.90 -5.24
N THR A 185 26.16 14.68 -5.68
CA THR A 185 26.56 14.77 -7.10
C THR A 185 26.48 13.42 -7.82
N ASP A 186 26.72 12.32 -7.11
CA ASP A 186 26.80 10.96 -7.69
C ASP A 186 25.55 10.13 -7.32
N SER A 187 24.73 9.79 -8.31
CA SER A 187 23.51 9.00 -8.13
C SER A 187 23.78 7.50 -7.97
N GLN A 188 24.99 7.02 -8.26
CA GLN A 188 25.38 5.61 -8.18
C GLN A 188 26.02 5.24 -6.85
N ALA A 189 26.71 6.20 -6.21
CA ALA A 189 27.40 6.04 -4.93
C ALA A 189 26.56 5.34 -3.86
N PRO A 190 25.30 5.74 -3.58
CA PRO A 190 24.52 5.08 -2.53
C PRO A 190 24.20 3.61 -2.89
N PHE A 191 24.02 3.28 -4.17
CA PHE A 191 23.76 1.91 -4.60
C PHE A 191 25.01 1.02 -4.61
N LYS A 192 26.20 1.59 -4.82
CA LYS A 192 27.48 0.87 -4.68
C LYS A 192 27.74 0.52 -3.22
N ALA A 193 27.29 1.37 -2.29
CA ALA A 193 27.33 1.12 -0.85
C ALA A 193 26.22 0.19 -0.34
N GLY A 194 25.37 -0.35 -1.22
CA GLY A 194 24.25 -1.22 -0.85
C GLY A 194 23.02 -0.48 -0.28
N GLY A 195 22.98 0.86 -0.39
CA GLY A 195 21.86 1.67 0.02
C GLY A 195 20.63 1.44 -0.85
N GLN A 196 19.54 0.97 -0.22
CA GLN A 196 18.22 0.85 -0.83
C GLN A 196 17.18 1.12 0.26
N GLN A 197 16.38 2.16 0.08
CA GLN A 197 15.26 2.47 0.99
C GLN A 197 13.98 1.78 0.53
N GLY A 198 13.78 1.66 -0.78
CA GLY A 198 12.62 0.99 -1.35
C GLY A 198 12.82 0.58 -2.80
N GLU A 199 11.80 -0.07 -3.36
CA GLU A 199 11.75 -0.41 -4.77
C GLU A 199 10.34 -0.27 -5.36
N VAL A 200 10.30 0.07 -6.65
CA VAL A 200 9.09 0.11 -7.48
C VAL A 200 9.26 -0.91 -8.60
N VAL A 201 8.27 -1.76 -8.80
CA VAL A 201 8.29 -2.77 -9.86
C VAL A 201 7.36 -2.34 -10.98
N ILE A 202 7.90 -2.21 -12.19
CA ILE A 202 7.18 -1.88 -13.42
C ILE A 202 7.11 -3.16 -14.27
N PRO A 203 5.98 -3.90 -14.27
CA PRO A 203 5.78 -5.00 -15.18
C PRO A 203 5.58 -4.49 -16.62
N VAL A 204 6.29 -5.09 -17.56
CA VAL A 204 6.18 -4.80 -18.98
C VAL A 204 5.91 -6.09 -19.73
N LYS A 205 4.81 -6.12 -20.49
CA LYS A 205 4.44 -7.25 -21.33
C LYS A 205 4.78 -6.95 -22.78
N ALA A 206 5.59 -7.79 -23.41
CA ALA A 206 5.83 -7.76 -24.85
C ALA A 206 4.90 -8.75 -25.56
N GLU A 207 4.04 -8.26 -26.47
CA GLU A 207 3.08 -9.06 -27.27
C GLU A 207 3.26 -8.89 -28.77
#